data_AF-X5U1P4-F1
#
_entry.id   AF-X5U1P4-F1
#
_cell.length_a   1.000
_cell.length_b   1.000
_cell.length_c   1.000
_cell.angle_alpha   90.00
_cell.angle_beta   90.00
_cell.angle_gamma   90.00
#
_symmetry.space_group_name_H-M   'P 1'
#
loop_
_entity.id
_entity.type
_entity.pdbx_description
1 polymer ?
#
loop_
_entity_poly.entity_id
_entity_poly.type
_entity_poly.pdbx_seq_one_letter_code
_entity_poly.pdbx_strand_id
1 'polypeptide(L)' 'MTNPELETTQALVARLADLQARMQAARLVGADVTTFRKVAAMIDDGRGDELIAASFLVGNTVK' A
#
# COMPACT_ATOMS: atom_id res chain seq x y z
N MET A 1 21.52 29.44 -1.81
CA MET A 1 21.64 28.17 -2.55
C MET A 1 20.75 27.16 -1.87
N THR A 2 19.62 26.80 -2.48
CA THR A 2 18.72 25.78 -1.93
C THR A 2 19.29 24.40 -2.25
N ASN A 3 19.37 23.53 -1.24
CA ASN A 3 19.98 22.22 -1.40
C ASN A 3 18.89 21.23 -1.88
N PRO A 4 18.92 20.78 -3.14
CA PRO A 4 17.82 20.00 -3.72
C PRO A 4 17.56 18.69 -2.98
N GLU A 5 18.59 18.10 -2.36
CA GLU A 5 18.49 16.92 -1.49
C GLU A 5 17.68 17.17 -0.21
N LEU A 6 17.77 18.38 0.36
CA LEU A 6 16.97 18.75 1.53
C LEU A 6 15.52 19.02 1.14
N GLU A 7 15.27 19.58 -0.04
CA GLU A 7 13.92 19.80 -0.57
C GLU A 7 13.23 18.48 -0.92
N THR A 8 13.93 17.52 -1.55
CA THR A 8 13.40 16.18 -1.80
C THR A 8 13.12 15.43 -0.50
N THR A 9 14.00 15.55 0.50
CA THR A 9 13.77 14.95 1.82
C THR A 9 12.55 15.55 2.52
N GLN A 10 12.39 16.87 2.51
CA GLN A 10 11.21 17.52 3.10
C GLN A 10 9.92 17.18 2.35
N ALA A 11 9.96 17.14 1.01
CA ALA A 11 8.83 16.73 0.20
C ALA A 11 8.44 15.26 0.46
N LEU A 12 9.43 14.39 0.68
CA LEU A 12 9.19 12.99 1.04
C LEU A 12 8.55 12.86 2.42
N VAL A 13 9.03 13.62 3.41
CA VAL A 13 8.44 13.67 4.76
C VAL A 13 6.98 14.15 4.71
N ALA A 14 6.70 15.21 3.95
CA ALA A 14 5.33 15.72 3.79
C ALA A 14 4.40 14.69 3.15
N ARG A 15 4.87 13.97 2.12
CA ARG A 15 4.10 12.89 1.48
C ARG A 15 3.87 11.70 2.40
N LEU A 16 4.85 11.34 3.24
CA LEU A 16 4.70 10.27 4.21
C LEU A 16 3.67 10.61 5.30
N ALA A 17 3.67 11.86 5.78
CA ALA A 17 2.71 12.35 6.76
C ALA A 17 1.27 12.37 6.20
N ASP A 18 1.10 12.83 4.96
CA ASP A 18 -0.20 12.80 4.26
C ASP A 18 -0.69 11.35 4.06
N LEU A 19 0.21 10.44 3.67
CA LEU A 19 -0.13 9.02 3.53
C LEU A 19 -0.57 8.40 4.86
N GLN A 20 0.16 8.67 5.96
CA GLN A 20 -0.23 8.21 7.29
C GLN A 20 -1.60 8.74 7.72
N ALA A 21 -1.88 10.03 7.49
CA ALA A 21 -3.17 10.62 7.81
C ALA A 21 -4.32 9.94 7.05
N ARG A 22 -4.13 9.64 5.76
CA ARG A 22 -5.12 8.94 4.93
C ARG A 22 -5.34 7.50 5.40
N MET A 23 -4.27 6.79 5.74
CA MET A 23 -4.36 5.43 6.29
C MET A 23 -5.14 5.41 7.60
N GLN A 24 -4.88 6.39 8.48
CA GLN A 24 -5.59 6.53 9.74
C GLN A 24 -7.07 6.89 9.54
N ALA A 25 -7.38 7.80 8.60
CA ALA A 25 -8.75 8.14 8.23
C ALA A 25 -9.53 6.94 7.68
N ALA A 26 -8.87 6.07 6.91
CA ALA A 26 -9.43 4.83 6.40
C ALA A 26 -9.50 3.70 7.45
N ARG A 27 -9.08 3.95 8.70
CA ARG A 27 -8.97 2.96 9.78
C ARG A 27 -8.11 1.75 9.41
N LEU A 28 -7.13 1.93 8.53
CA LEU A 28 -6.19 0.86 8.21
C LEU A 28 -5.30 0.61 9.43
N VAL A 29 -5.49 -0.53 10.08
CA VAL A 29 -4.70 -0.96 11.24
C VAL A 29 -3.40 -1.62 10.73
N GLY A 30 -2.37 -1.77 11.56
CA GLY A 30 -1.10 -2.38 11.15
C GLY A 30 -1.22 -3.75 10.46
N ALA A 31 -2.29 -4.50 10.74
CA ALA A 31 -2.64 -5.73 10.04
C ALA A 31 -2.98 -5.49 8.55
N ASP A 32 -3.73 -4.42 8.24
CA ASP A 32 -4.10 -4.05 6.86
C ASP A 32 -2.87 -3.61 6.07
N VAL A 33 -2.00 -2.81 6.69
CA VAL A 33 -0.73 -2.37 6.08
C VAL A 33 0.17 -3.57 5.77
N THR A 34 0.22 -4.54 6.69
CA THR A 34 0.96 -5.79 6.48
C THR A 34 0.38 -6.60 5.32
N THR A 35 -0.94 -6.63 5.20
CA THR A 35 -1.64 -7.28 4.08
C THR A 35 -1.35 -6.57 2.76
N PHE A 36 -1.43 -5.24 2.71
CA PHE A 36 -1.09 -4.46 1.52
C PHE A 36 0.36 -4.68 1.09
N ARG A 37 1.31 -4.73 2.03
CA ARG A 37 2.72 -5.02 1.70
C ARG A 37 2.90 -6.43 1.12
N LYS A 38 2.20 -7.43 1.66
CA LYS A 38 2.24 -8.81 1.11
C LYS A 38 1.67 -8.86 -0.30
N VAL A 39 0.55 -8.18 -0.55
CA VAL A 39 -0.06 -8.07 -1.88
C VAL A 39 0.89 -7.35 -2.84
N ALA A 40 1.50 -6.24 -2.44
CA ALA A 40 2.46 -5.51 -3.27
C ALA A 40 3.69 -6.36 -3.62
N ALA A 41 4.24 -7.11 -2.67
CA ALA A 41 5.37 -8.02 -2.92
C ALA A 41 4.99 -9.16 -3.89
N MET A 42 3.77 -9.68 -3.81
CA MET A 42 3.28 -10.69 -4.74
C MET A 42 3.04 -10.12 -6.14
N ILE A 43 2.59 -8.87 -6.27
CA ILE A 43 2.47 -8.19 -7.57
C ILE A 43 3.85 -7.97 -8.20
N ASP A 44 4.84 -7.55 -7.42
CA ASP A 44 6.23 -7.36 -7.87
C ASP A 44 6.88 -8.69 -8.32
N ASP A 45 6.54 -9.79 -7.65
CA ASP A 45 6.91 -11.17 -8.02
C ASP A 45 6.15 -11.70 -9.26
N GLY A 46 5.36 -10.85 -9.93
CA GLY A 46 4.60 -11.19 -11.13
C GLY A 46 3.31 -11.98 -10.86
N ARG A 47 2.95 -12.18 -9.59
CA ARG A 47 1.80 -12.99 -9.16
C ARG A 47 0.50 -12.21 -8.99
N GLY A 48 0.42 -11.05 -9.64
CA GLY A 48 -0.74 -10.17 -9.57
C GLY A 48 -2.00 -10.83 -10.15
N ASP A 49 -1.85 -11.56 -11.24
CA ASP A 49 -2.96 -12.25 -11.91
C ASP A 49 -3.53 -13.39 -11.05
N GLU A 50 -2.69 -14.16 -10.34
CA GLU A 50 -3.17 -15.18 -9.41
C GLU A 50 -3.91 -14.58 -8.21
N LEU A 51 -3.51 -13.39 -7.73
CA LEU A 51 -4.22 -12.70 -6.65
C LEU A 51 -5.60 -12.21 -7.10
N ILE A 52 -5.69 -11.67 -8.32
CA ILE A 52 -6.98 -11.29 -8.92
C ILE A 52 -7.85 -12.53 -9.10
N ALA A 53 -7.31 -13.62 -9.67
CA ALA A 53 -8.05 -14.87 -9.85
C ALA A 53 -8.52 -15.47 -8.51
N ALA A 54 -7.68 -15.47 -7.47
CA ALA A 54 -8.04 -15.94 -6.14
C ALA A 54 -9.17 -15.11 -5.50
N SER A 55 -9.22 -13.79 -5.77
CA SER A 55 -10.29 -12.92 -5.25
C SER A 55 -11.68 -13.31 -5.78
N PHE A 56 -11.77 -13.75 -7.04
CA PHE A 56 -13.02 -14.22 -7.65
C PHE A 56 -13.46 -15.60 -7.15
N LEU A 57 -12.51 -16.46 -6.76
CA LEU A 57 -12.80 -17.77 -6.18
C LEU A 57 -13.31 -17.66 -4.73
N VAL A 58 -12.76 -16.74 -3.95
CA VAL A 58 -13.22 -16.45 -2.58
C VAL A 58 -14.64 -15.85 -2.59
N GLY A 59 -14.96 -14.99 -3.57
CA GLY A 59 -16.30 -14.43 -3.74
C GLY A 59 -17.40 -15.44 -4.11
N ASN A 60 -17.03 -16.61 -4.63
CA ASN A 60 -17.96 -17.66 -5.06
C ASN A 60 -18.17 -18.77 -4.02
N THR A 61 -17.62 -18.60 -2.81
CA THR A 61 -17.72 -19.57 -1.70
C THR A 61 -18.52 -19.03 -0.52
N VAL A 62 -19.53 -18.20 -0.80
CA VAL A 62 -20.67 -18.00 0.09
C VAL A 62 -21.92 -18.27 -0.75
N LYS A 63 -22.69 -19.23 -0.27
CA LYS A 63 -23.91 -19.78 -0.89
C LYS A 63 -24.95 -18.72 -1.22
#